data_AF-A0A452RGE3-F1
#
_entry.id   AF-A0A452RGE3-F1
#
_cell.length_a   1.000
_cell.length_b   1.000
_cell.length_c   1.000
_cell.angle_alpha   90.00
_cell.angle_beta   90.00
_cell.angle_gamma   90.00
#
_symmetry.space_group_name_H-M   'P 1'
#
loop_
_entity.id
_entity.type
_entity.pdbx_description
1 polymer ?
#
loop_
_entity_poly.entity_id
_entity_poly.type
_entity_poly.pdbx_seq_one_letter_code
_entity_poly.pdbx_strand_id
1 'polypeptide(L)'
;MDLLCAQLQLPQLSDPAVLQLCTWLLSLSPDLSLSNATVLTKSLFLRRILSLTSSASRLLMTALTSFCAKYAYPVCRALLGPVLQAPGIGPAQTELLCCLMKDEALEPDTRILIQILELPWKEDTFLVVQSLLERQITEIQRLGLATAIELNTTFLRKSLQAALRHLAP
;
A
#
# COMPACT_ATOMS: atom_id res chain seq x y z
N MET A 1 0.24 -19.93 -8.34
CA MET A 1 1.41 -19.07 -7.99
C MET A 1 1.80 -19.16 -6.53
N ASP A 2 0.86 -19.17 -5.56
CA ASP A 2 1.21 -19.21 -4.13
C ASP A 2 2.09 -20.42 -3.74
N LEU A 3 1.76 -21.62 -4.23
CA LEU A 3 2.55 -22.83 -3.97
C LEU A 3 4.00 -22.69 -4.47
N LEU A 4 4.18 -22.11 -5.66
CA LEU A 4 5.50 -21.88 -6.24
C LEU A 4 6.32 -20.91 -5.38
N CYS A 5 5.69 -19.84 -4.90
CA CYS A 5 6.35 -18.85 -4.04
C CYS A 5 6.81 -19.45 -2.71
N ALA A 6 6.02 -20.37 -2.15
CA ALA A 6 6.38 -21.11 -0.94
C ALA A 6 7.53 -22.09 -1.19
N GLN A 7 7.50 -22.83 -2.30
CA GLN A 7 8.57 -23.77 -2.68
C GLN A 7 9.90 -23.06 -2.94
N LEU A 8 9.87 -21.87 -3.54
CA LEU A 8 11.04 -21.03 -3.76
C LEU A 8 11.49 -20.26 -2.51
N GLN A 9 10.78 -20.40 -1.39
CA GLN A 9 11.09 -19.74 -0.12
C GLN A 9 11.25 -18.21 -0.26
N LEU A 10 10.48 -17.57 -1.15
CA LEU A 10 10.58 -16.13 -1.41
C LEU A 10 10.51 -15.25 -0.15
N PRO A 11 9.70 -15.58 0.88
CA PRO A 11 9.68 -14.81 2.13
C PRO A 11 11.00 -14.84 2.92
N GLN A 12 11.91 -15.77 2.64
CA GLN A 12 13.18 -15.96 3.35
C GLN A 12 14.40 -15.35 2.63
N LEU A 13 14.21 -14.81 1.42
CA LEU A 13 15.30 -14.18 0.66
C LEU A 13 15.95 -13.02 1.44
N SER A 14 17.17 -12.62 1.08
CA SER A 14 17.77 -11.38 1.59
C SER A 14 17.26 -10.17 0.80
N ASP A 15 17.32 -8.97 1.37
CA ASP A 15 16.88 -7.75 0.67
C ASP A 15 17.58 -7.52 -0.69
N PRO A 16 18.90 -7.77 -0.85
CA PRO A 16 19.54 -7.74 -2.17
C PRO A 16 18.92 -8.73 -3.17
N ALA A 17 18.61 -9.96 -2.72
CA ALA A 17 18.01 -10.98 -3.58
C ALA A 17 16.57 -10.61 -3.97
N VAL A 18 15.81 -10.01 -3.06
CA VAL A 18 14.46 -9.47 -3.36
C VAL A 18 14.55 -8.36 -4.40
N LEU A 19 15.47 -7.41 -4.24
CA LEU A 19 15.67 -6.33 -5.21
C LEU A 19 16.02 -6.89 -6.59
N GLN A 20 16.99 -7.80 -6.66
CA GLN A 20 17.39 -8.43 -7.92
C GLN A 20 16.24 -9.20 -8.59
N LEU A 21 15.47 -9.95 -7.82
CA LEU A 21 14.29 -10.65 -8.32
C LEU A 21 13.23 -9.68 -8.82
N CYS A 22 12.98 -8.57 -8.13
CA CYS A 22 12.06 -7.53 -8.59
C CYS A 22 12.50 -6.95 -9.93
N THR A 23 13.80 -6.66 -10.10
CA THR A 23 14.36 -6.20 -11.38
C THR A 23 14.09 -7.19 -12.51
N TRP A 24 14.26 -8.49 -12.26
CA TRP A 24 13.93 -9.52 -13.25
C TRP A 24 12.44 -9.59 -13.55
N LEU A 25 11.59 -9.58 -12.54
CA LEU A 25 10.13 -9.61 -12.71
C LEU A 25 9.60 -8.38 -13.46
N LEU A 26 10.20 -7.21 -13.23
CA LEU A 26 9.87 -5.98 -13.94
C LEU A 26 10.24 -6.04 -15.43
N SER A 27 11.26 -6.83 -15.79
CA SER A 27 11.74 -7.01 -17.17
C SER A 27 10.96 -8.06 -17.99
N LEU A 28 10.03 -8.79 -17.37
CA LEU A 28 9.24 -9.82 -18.06
C LEU A 28 8.35 -9.21 -19.15
N SER A 29 8.20 -9.95 -20.25
CA SER A 29 7.23 -9.70 -21.30
C SER A 29 6.62 -11.03 -21.75
N PRO A 30 5.28 -11.20 -21.69
CA PRO A 30 4.28 -10.22 -21.26
C PRO A 30 4.35 -9.91 -19.75
N ASP A 31 3.74 -8.80 -19.35
CA ASP A 31 3.64 -8.37 -17.96
C ASP A 31 2.90 -9.40 -17.08
N LEU A 32 3.17 -9.36 -15.77
CA LEU A 32 2.47 -10.19 -14.81
C LEU A 32 0.98 -9.82 -14.77
N SER A 33 0.12 -10.84 -14.74
CA SER A 33 -1.30 -10.63 -14.49
C SER A 33 -1.53 -10.02 -13.10
N LEU A 34 -2.65 -9.30 -12.91
CA LEU A 34 -3.05 -8.74 -11.61
C LEU A 34 -2.97 -9.77 -10.48
N SER A 35 -3.51 -10.98 -10.70
CA SER A 35 -3.52 -12.05 -9.70
C SER A 35 -2.09 -12.50 -9.34
N ASN A 36 -1.25 -12.74 -10.35
CA ASN A 36 0.13 -13.18 -10.13
C ASN A 36 0.97 -12.09 -9.43
N ALA A 37 0.83 -10.83 -9.86
CA ALA A 37 1.49 -9.70 -9.22
C ALA A 37 1.05 -9.55 -7.75
N THR A 38 -0.25 -9.64 -7.44
CA THR A 38 -0.73 -9.60 -6.04
C THR A 38 -0.14 -10.72 -5.19
N VAL A 39 -0.12 -11.95 -5.71
CA VAL A 39 0.47 -13.11 -4.99
C VAL A 39 1.97 -12.92 -4.75
N LEU A 40 2.70 -12.48 -5.79
CA LEU A 40 4.14 -12.21 -5.68
C LEU A 40 4.41 -11.08 -4.69
N THR A 41 3.66 -9.98 -4.71
CA THR A 41 3.83 -8.89 -3.73
C THR A 41 3.63 -9.42 -2.31
N LYS A 42 2.57 -10.18 -2.06
CA LYS A 42 2.33 -10.77 -0.73
C LYS A 42 3.51 -11.63 -0.30
N SER A 43 3.98 -12.51 -1.19
CA SER A 43 5.07 -13.42 -0.85
C SER A 43 6.42 -12.72 -0.66
N LEU A 44 6.70 -11.65 -1.40
CA LEU A 44 7.99 -10.96 -1.35
C LEU A 44 8.08 -9.99 -0.17
N PHE A 45 7.00 -9.24 0.09
CA PHE A 45 7.07 -8.07 0.96
C PHE A 45 6.26 -8.19 2.25
N LEU A 46 5.13 -8.90 2.27
CA LEU A 46 4.20 -8.83 3.40
C LEU A 46 4.86 -9.24 4.73
N ARG A 47 5.50 -10.41 4.77
CA ARG A 47 6.18 -10.88 5.99
C ARG A 47 7.27 -9.91 6.44
N ARG A 48 8.05 -9.36 5.49
CA ARG A 48 9.15 -8.44 5.79
C ARG A 48 8.62 -7.16 6.43
N ILE A 49 7.59 -6.58 5.84
CA ILE A 49 6.93 -5.37 6.35
C ILE A 49 6.36 -5.62 7.74
N LEU A 50 5.65 -6.73 7.93
CA LEU A 50 5.10 -7.09 9.24
C LEU A 50 6.18 -7.33 10.30
N SER A 51 7.37 -7.80 9.91
CA SER A 51 8.49 -8.02 10.82
C SER A 51 9.34 -6.77 11.12
N LEU A 52 9.02 -5.61 10.53
CA LEU A 52 9.79 -4.39 10.77
C LEU A 52 9.68 -3.94 12.23
N THR A 53 10.83 -3.79 12.89
CA THR A 53 10.97 -3.15 14.21
C THR A 53 11.53 -1.74 14.12
N SER A 54 12.02 -1.35 12.94
CA SER A 54 12.59 -0.04 12.59
C SER A 54 12.22 0.28 11.14
N SER A 55 12.53 1.49 10.66
CA SER A 55 12.36 1.86 9.25
C SER A 55 12.97 0.81 8.32
N ALA A 56 12.31 0.57 7.19
CA ALA A 56 12.72 -0.42 6.21
C ALA A 56 14.11 -0.11 5.64
N SER A 57 14.85 -1.16 5.29
CA SER A 57 16.16 -1.00 4.65
C SER A 57 16.01 -0.28 3.30
N ARG A 58 17.06 0.43 2.87
CA ARG A 58 17.08 1.12 1.57
C ARG A 58 16.81 0.16 0.41
N LEU A 59 17.33 -1.06 0.50
CA LEU A 59 17.16 -2.09 -0.53
C LEU A 59 15.72 -2.58 -0.60
N LEU A 60 15.10 -2.83 0.56
CA LEU A 60 13.69 -3.22 0.64
C LEU A 60 12.79 -2.11 0.08
N MET A 61 13.05 -0.85 0.46
CA MET A 61 12.30 0.29 -0.07
C MET A 61 12.45 0.43 -1.58
N THR A 62 13.67 0.31 -2.11
CA THR A 62 13.93 0.42 -3.55
C THR A 62 13.25 -0.71 -4.33
N ALA A 63 13.30 -1.94 -3.81
CA ALA A 63 12.63 -3.08 -4.42
C ALA A 63 11.11 -2.87 -4.45
N LEU A 64 10.55 -2.39 -3.35
CA LEU A 64 9.12 -2.17 -3.22
C LEU A 64 8.61 -1.02 -4.09
N THR A 65 9.27 0.15 -4.07
CA THR A 65 8.84 1.31 -4.86
C THR A 65 9.02 1.10 -6.35
N SER A 66 10.13 0.49 -6.79
CA SER A 66 10.31 0.13 -8.21
C SER A 66 9.27 -0.89 -8.69
N PHE A 67 8.91 -1.86 -7.86
CA PHE A 67 7.85 -2.82 -8.17
C PHE A 67 6.47 -2.16 -8.19
N CYS A 68 6.21 -1.24 -7.25
CA CYS A 68 4.98 -0.45 -7.17
C CYS A 68 4.80 0.49 -8.37
N ALA A 69 5.88 1.05 -8.91
CA ALA A 69 5.83 1.92 -10.08
C ALA A 69 5.23 1.23 -11.32
N LYS A 70 5.39 -0.10 -11.46
CA LYS A 70 4.79 -0.89 -12.56
C LYS A 70 3.51 -1.62 -12.15
N TYR A 71 3.42 -2.07 -10.89
CA TYR A 71 2.33 -2.92 -10.37
C TYR A 71 1.60 -2.27 -9.20
N ALA A 72 1.34 -0.95 -9.29
CA ALA A 72 0.75 -0.09 -8.27
C ALA A 72 -0.47 -0.71 -7.56
N TYR A 73 -1.54 -0.98 -8.31
CA TYR A 73 -2.76 -1.57 -7.76
C TYR A 73 -2.54 -2.98 -7.15
N PRO A 74 -1.89 -3.95 -7.84
CA PRO A 74 -1.54 -5.23 -7.23
C PRO A 74 -0.78 -5.11 -5.90
N VAL A 75 0.15 -4.14 -5.81
CA VAL A 75 0.96 -3.91 -4.61
C VAL A 75 0.11 -3.38 -3.46
N CYS A 76 -0.66 -2.32 -3.71
CA CYS A 76 -1.57 -1.74 -2.72
C CYS A 76 -2.61 -2.77 -2.24
N ARG A 77 -3.17 -3.54 -3.18
CA ARG A 77 -4.13 -4.60 -2.88
C ARG A 77 -3.55 -5.68 -2.00
N ALA A 78 -2.31 -6.08 -2.25
CA ALA A 78 -1.62 -7.10 -1.50
C ALA A 78 -1.26 -6.66 -0.07
N LEU A 79 -0.93 -5.38 0.14
CA LEU A 79 -0.30 -4.90 1.36
C LEU A 79 -1.24 -4.11 2.29
N LEU A 80 -2.07 -3.21 1.76
CA LEU A 80 -2.84 -2.26 2.59
C LEU A 80 -3.71 -2.98 3.63
N GLY A 81 -4.58 -3.89 3.18
CA GLY A 81 -5.46 -4.62 4.09
C GLY A 81 -4.69 -5.47 5.10
N PRO A 82 -3.84 -6.41 4.67
CA PRO A 82 -3.11 -7.28 5.60
C PRO A 82 -2.20 -6.55 6.58
N VAL A 83 -1.53 -5.45 6.17
CA VAL A 83 -0.66 -4.67 7.07
C VAL A 83 -1.49 -3.84 8.03
N LEU A 84 -2.51 -3.11 7.55
CA LEU A 84 -3.37 -2.31 8.42
C LEU A 84 -4.20 -3.17 9.37
N GLN A 85 -4.54 -4.40 9.03
CA GLN A 85 -5.28 -5.30 9.94
C GLN A 85 -4.38 -6.10 10.89
N ALA A 86 -3.06 -6.06 10.72
CA ALA A 86 -2.16 -6.81 11.57
C ALA A 86 -2.19 -6.31 13.03
N PRO A 87 -2.19 -7.22 14.02
CA PRO A 87 -2.04 -6.84 15.41
C PRO A 87 -0.62 -6.28 15.64
N GLY A 88 -0.53 -5.11 16.28
CA GLY A 88 0.77 -4.49 16.56
C GLY A 88 1.44 -3.81 15.37
N ILE A 89 0.67 -3.34 14.38
CA ILE A 89 1.18 -2.37 13.40
C ILE A 89 1.86 -1.21 14.14
N GLY A 90 3.06 -0.84 13.68
CA GLY A 90 3.86 0.22 14.26
C GLY A 90 4.22 1.32 13.26
N PRO A 91 4.95 2.35 13.73
CA PRO A 91 5.31 3.49 12.91
C PRO A 91 6.07 3.14 11.64
N ALA A 92 6.94 2.11 11.68
CA ALA A 92 7.73 1.70 10.53
C ALA A 92 6.86 1.16 9.38
N GLN A 93 5.82 0.38 9.70
CA GLN A 93 4.87 -0.12 8.72
C GLN A 93 3.99 1.01 8.18
N THR A 94 3.47 1.86 9.07
CA THR A 94 2.60 2.97 8.69
C THR A 94 3.35 3.98 7.82
N GLU A 95 4.58 4.36 8.19
CA GLU A 95 5.46 5.22 7.39
C GLU A 95 5.68 4.66 5.98
N LEU A 96 5.99 3.36 5.87
CA LEU A 96 6.18 2.70 4.59
C LEU A 96 4.91 2.73 3.73
N LEU A 97 3.75 2.45 4.30
CA LEU A 97 2.47 2.53 3.58
C LEU A 97 2.17 3.98 3.14
N CYS A 98 2.42 4.96 4.00
CA CYS A 98 2.29 6.38 3.67
C CYS A 98 3.22 6.78 2.51
N CYS A 99 4.47 6.32 2.51
CA CYS A 99 5.41 6.54 1.41
C CYS A 99 4.87 5.96 0.09
N LEU A 100 4.29 4.76 0.11
CA LEU A 100 3.69 4.16 -1.10
C LEU A 100 2.48 4.95 -1.59
N MET A 101 1.66 5.47 -0.68
CA MET A 101 0.50 6.28 -1.08
C MET A 101 0.91 7.59 -1.73
N LYS A 102 2.03 8.17 -1.29
CA LYS A 102 2.62 9.43 -1.80
C LYS A 102 3.32 9.31 -3.15
N ASP A 103 3.58 8.09 -3.62
CA ASP A 103 4.29 7.85 -4.87
C ASP A 103 3.46 8.36 -6.06
N GLU A 104 4.04 9.25 -6.87
CA GLU A 104 3.38 9.82 -8.05
C GLU A 104 3.01 8.77 -9.10
N ALA A 105 3.74 7.65 -9.16
CA ALA A 105 3.45 6.55 -10.08
C ALA A 105 2.14 5.83 -9.75
N LEU A 106 1.63 6.00 -8.53
CA LEU A 106 0.36 5.43 -8.12
C LEU A 106 -0.76 6.30 -8.69
N GLU A 107 -1.26 6.02 -9.91
CA GLU A 107 -2.40 6.76 -10.46
C GLU A 107 -3.53 6.88 -9.41
N PRO A 108 -4.29 7.98 -9.39
CA PRO A 108 -5.47 8.12 -8.56
C PRO A 108 -6.51 7.09 -9.02
N ASP A 109 -6.32 5.84 -8.64
CA ASP A 109 -7.18 4.73 -8.99
C ASP A 109 -8.27 4.64 -7.93
N THR A 110 -9.50 4.83 -8.38
CA THR A 110 -10.72 4.63 -7.57
C THR A 110 -10.73 3.29 -6.83
N ARG A 111 -10.06 2.25 -7.35
CA ARG A 111 -10.01 0.91 -6.73
C ARG A 111 -9.20 0.87 -5.44
N ILE A 112 -8.12 1.65 -5.34
CA ILE A 112 -7.30 1.73 -4.11
C ILE A 112 -8.11 2.43 -3.02
N LEU A 113 -8.80 3.51 -3.40
CA LEU A 113 -9.69 4.24 -2.50
C LEU A 113 -10.78 3.32 -1.96
N ILE A 114 -11.53 2.63 -2.82
CA ILE A 114 -12.58 1.69 -2.43
C ILE A 114 -12.05 0.64 -1.45
N GLN A 115 -10.87 0.08 -1.74
CA GLN A 115 -10.26 -0.90 -0.83
C GLN A 115 -9.99 -0.31 0.56
N ILE A 116 -9.47 0.92 0.65
CA ILE A 116 -9.21 1.57 1.93
C ILE A 116 -10.51 1.87 2.67
N LEU A 117 -11.58 2.25 1.95
CA LEU A 117 -12.90 2.47 2.53
C LEU A 117 -13.48 1.22 3.20
N GLU A 118 -13.18 0.03 2.67
CA GLU A 118 -13.62 -1.26 3.22
C GLU A 118 -12.84 -1.71 4.47
N LEU A 119 -11.74 -1.05 4.82
CA LEU A 119 -10.94 -1.40 6.00
C LEU A 119 -11.53 -0.81 7.28
N PRO A 120 -11.31 -1.44 8.45
CA PRO A 120 -11.62 -0.80 9.73
C PRO A 120 -10.74 0.45 9.90
N TRP A 121 -11.39 1.58 10.17
CA TRP A 121 -10.69 2.85 10.34
C TRP A 121 -10.18 2.98 11.78
N LYS A 122 -8.87 2.90 11.91
CA LYS A 122 -8.10 3.21 13.12
C LYS A 122 -7.05 4.28 12.79
N GLU A 123 -6.25 4.65 13.77
CA GLU A 123 -5.23 5.69 13.63
C GLU A 123 -4.27 5.44 12.45
N ASP A 124 -3.77 4.22 12.28
CA ASP A 124 -2.88 3.89 11.16
C ASP A 124 -3.58 4.01 9.80
N THR A 125 -4.82 3.54 9.70
CA THR A 125 -5.63 3.67 8.47
C THR A 125 -5.83 5.14 8.13
N PHE A 126 -6.05 5.99 9.13
CA PHE A 126 -6.18 7.43 8.95
C PHE A 126 -4.90 8.06 8.37
N LEU A 127 -3.72 7.70 8.88
CA LEU A 127 -2.46 8.27 8.40
C LEU A 127 -2.18 7.92 6.93
N VAL A 128 -2.54 6.69 6.54
CA VAL A 128 -2.44 6.23 5.16
C VAL A 128 -3.45 6.94 4.26
N VAL A 129 -4.71 7.11 4.71
CA VAL A 129 -5.73 7.89 3.99
C VAL A 129 -5.31 9.34 3.83
N GLN A 130 -4.78 9.97 4.86
CA GLN A 130 -4.30 11.35 4.79
C GLN A 130 -3.16 11.49 3.78
N SER A 131 -2.23 10.54 3.76
CA SER A 131 -1.12 10.54 2.79
C SER A 131 -1.60 10.42 1.34
N LEU A 132 -2.69 9.67 1.11
CA LEU A 132 -3.35 9.61 -0.20
C LEU A 132 -4.09 10.92 -0.53
N LEU A 133 -4.75 11.51 0.46
CA LEU A 133 -5.46 12.78 0.34
C LEU A 133 -4.55 13.97 0.04
N GLU A 134 -3.32 13.98 0.55
CA GLU A 134 -2.31 15.01 0.27
C GLU A 134 -1.90 15.07 -1.21
N ARG A 135 -2.32 14.09 -2.02
CA ARG A 135 -2.12 14.09 -3.46
C ARG A 135 -3.29 14.77 -4.17
N GLN A 136 -3.08 15.20 -5.41
CA GLN A 136 -4.16 15.68 -6.26
C GLN A 136 -5.15 14.54 -6.57
N ILE A 137 -6.07 14.28 -5.64
CA ILE A 137 -7.19 13.36 -5.84
C ILE A 137 -8.27 14.05 -6.67
N THR A 138 -8.95 13.28 -7.50
CA THR A 138 -10.07 13.80 -8.30
C THR A 138 -11.26 14.15 -7.42
N GLU A 139 -12.12 15.05 -7.90
CA GLU A 139 -13.33 15.48 -7.19
C GLU A 139 -14.27 14.30 -6.85
N ILE A 140 -14.34 13.30 -7.74
CA ILE A 140 -15.12 12.08 -7.52
C ILE A 140 -14.58 11.27 -6.33
N GLN A 141 -13.25 11.15 -6.24
CA GLN A 141 -12.59 10.48 -5.12
C GLN A 141 -12.77 11.23 -3.81
N ARG A 142 -12.67 12.56 -3.87
CA ARG A 142 -12.92 13.44 -2.73
C ARG A 142 -14.34 13.24 -2.21
N LEU A 143 -15.33 13.19 -3.10
CA LEU A 143 -16.74 12.97 -2.72
C LEU A 143 -16.95 11.59 -2.11
N GLY A 144 -16.39 10.53 -2.73
CA GLY A 144 -16.47 9.17 -2.20
C GLY A 144 -15.84 9.03 -0.81
N LEU A 145 -14.68 9.68 -0.59
CA LEU A 145 -14.05 9.69 0.72
C LEU A 145 -14.87 10.51 1.73
N ALA A 146 -15.43 11.66 1.33
CA ALA A 146 -16.29 12.46 2.20
C ALA A 146 -17.49 11.65 2.72
N THR A 147 -18.18 10.93 1.83
CA THR A 147 -19.30 10.07 2.21
C THR A 147 -18.86 8.95 3.17
N ALA A 148 -17.73 8.31 2.90
CA ALA A 148 -17.23 7.26 3.80
C ALA A 148 -16.82 7.81 5.18
N ILE A 149 -16.20 9.00 5.23
CA ILE A 149 -15.86 9.70 6.47
C ILE A 149 -17.14 10.06 7.24
N GLU A 150 -18.21 10.45 6.53
CA GLU A 150 -19.50 10.77 7.15
C GLU A 150 -20.21 9.54 7.73
N LEU A 151 -20.05 8.39 7.11
CA LEU A 151 -20.59 7.13 7.62
C LEU A 151 -19.74 6.54 8.75
N ASN A 152 -18.56 7.12 9.02
CA ASN A 152 -17.64 6.64 10.03
C ASN A 152 -17.82 7.36 11.39
N THR A 153 -17.75 6.61 12.48
CA THR A 153 -17.92 7.12 13.86
C THR A 153 -16.60 7.20 14.62
N THR A 154 -15.48 7.38 13.92
CA THR A 154 -14.15 7.48 14.55
C THR A 154 -13.92 8.84 15.18
N PHE A 155 -13.08 8.89 16.22
CA PHE A 155 -12.64 10.13 16.88
C PHE A 155 -11.96 11.12 15.91
N LEU A 156 -11.35 10.60 14.84
CA LEU A 156 -10.59 11.39 13.85
C LEU A 156 -11.45 12.00 12.73
N ARG A 157 -12.78 11.78 12.75
CA ARG A 157 -13.71 12.28 11.72
C ARG A 157 -13.57 13.79 11.46
N LYS A 158 -13.46 14.61 12.50
CA LYS A 158 -13.35 16.07 12.37
C LYS A 158 -12.04 16.49 11.68
N SER A 159 -10.93 15.82 12.01
CA SER A 159 -9.64 16.06 11.38
C SER A 159 -9.65 15.67 9.90
N LEU A 160 -10.29 14.55 9.54
CA LEU A 160 -10.46 14.12 8.14
C LEU A 160 -11.31 15.11 7.34
N GLN A 161 -12.43 15.54 7.91
CA GLN A 161 -13.29 16.53 7.27
C GLN A 161 -12.54 17.86 7.06
N ALA A 162 -11.70 18.27 8.00
CA ALA A 162 -10.85 19.44 7.85
C ALA A 162 -9.83 19.26 6.73
N ALA A 163 -9.07 18.16 6.71
CA ALA A 163 -8.10 17.85 5.66
C ALA A 163 -8.76 17.83 4.26
N LEU A 164 -9.94 17.21 4.16
CA LEU A 164 -10.69 17.13 2.91
C LEU A 164 -11.24 18.49 2.43
N ARG A 165 -11.51 19.43 3.35
CA ARG A 165 -11.88 20.81 3.01
C ARG A 165 -10.70 21.62 2.49
N HIS A 166 -9.49 21.38 3.00
CA HIS A 166 -8.27 22.04 2.50
C HIS A 166 -7.88 21.61 1.08
N LEU A 167 -8.46 20.51 0.59
CA LEU A 167 -8.27 19.99 -0.77
C LEU A 167 -9.36 20.46 -1.74
N ALA A 168 -10.38 21.18 -1.27
CA ALA A 168 -11.35 21.83 -2.14
C ALA A 168 -10.70 23.07 -2.78
N PRO A 169 -10.85 23.27 -4.11
CA PRO A 169 -10.33 24.45 -4.79
C PRO A 169 -10.98 25.76 -4.31
#